data_AF-A0A5Y9WSL9-F1
#
_entry.id   AF-A0A5Y9WSL9-F1
#
_cell.length_a   1.000
_cell.length_b   1.000
_cell.length_c   1.000
_cell.angle_alpha   90.00
_cell.angle_beta   90.00
_cell.angle_gamma   90.00
#
_symmetry.space_group_name_H-M   'P 1'
#
loop_
_entity.id
_entity.type
_entity.pdbx_description
1 polymer ?
#
loop_
_entity_poly.entity_id
_entity_poly.type
_entity_poly.pdbx_seq_one_letter_code
_entity_poly.pdbx_strand_id
1 'polypeptide(L)'
;MLYVKKSLTAIVLASAVFSTFSYADIIISGTRIVYDENKKDVSIRLENKGTRPLLVQNWIDLGNDNDDPGSIKAPFVSTPPPVSRVEPKRGQSVKIMYTQASALPKDRESVFWFNVLEVPPKADTSKEENKSLLQLAFRTRIKLFYRPTGLKGQPAEAAKQLKWQIASEQGHAVLRADNSTPYFVSFNDATYTAGGKRYDVEATMVAPFSKSSFTVKGLSGASAGKLEYHAINDFGGLIEGSVSL
;
A
#
# COMPACT_ATOMS: atom_id res chain seq x y z
N MET A 1 50.48 10.22 12.00
CA MET A 1 49.62 9.30 11.22
C MET A 1 48.28 8.96 11.91
N LEU A 2 48.24 8.83 13.25
CA LEU A 2 47.00 8.52 14.00
C LEU A 2 45.94 9.64 13.99
N TYR A 3 46.37 10.91 14.02
CA TYR A 3 45.47 12.09 13.99
C TYR A 3 44.75 12.26 12.65
N VAL A 4 45.42 11.98 11.53
CA VAL A 4 44.83 12.08 10.17
C VAL A 4 43.73 11.03 9.98
N LYS A 5 43.91 9.82 10.52
CA LYS A 5 42.88 8.76 10.47
C LYS A 5 41.62 9.14 11.26
N LYS A 6 41.75 9.73 12.45
CA LYS A 6 40.61 10.17 13.27
C LYS A 6 39.82 11.31 12.61
N SER A 7 40.50 12.26 11.97
CA SER A 7 39.83 13.34 11.21
C SER A 7 39.11 12.80 9.97
N LEU A 8 39.66 11.80 9.29
CA LEU A 8 39.02 11.18 8.12
C LEU A 8 37.76 10.39 8.51
N THR A 9 37.79 9.68 9.65
CA THR A 9 36.61 8.96 10.17
C THR A 9 35.50 9.93 10.59
N ALA A 10 35.85 11.09 11.18
CA ALA A 10 34.88 12.12 11.57
C ALA A 10 34.21 12.77 10.34
N ILE A 11 34.94 12.98 9.24
CA ILE A 11 34.39 13.53 7.99
C ILE A 11 33.41 12.53 7.32
N VAL A 12 33.75 11.23 7.32
CA VAL A 12 32.87 10.17 6.77
C VAL A 12 31.62 9.98 7.63
N LEU A 13 31.73 10.12 8.96
CA LEU A 13 30.57 10.03 9.85
C LEU A 13 29.67 11.26 9.73
N ALA A 14 30.23 12.45 9.49
CA ALA A 14 29.47 13.69 9.28
C ALA A 14 28.73 13.71 7.93
N SER A 15 29.27 13.11 6.87
CA SER A 15 28.58 13.02 5.57
C SER A 15 27.42 12.01 5.58
N ALA A 16 27.44 11.00 6.44
CA ALA A 16 26.34 10.05 6.60
C ALA A 16 25.06 10.65 7.26
N VAL A 17 25.19 11.79 7.96
CA VAL A 17 24.05 12.50 8.59
C VAL A 17 23.29 13.38 7.60
N PHE A 18 23.85 13.65 6.42
CA PHE A 18 23.20 14.42 5.33
C PHE A 18 22.49 13.52 4.30
N SER A 19 21.96 12.38 4.74
CA SER A 19 21.03 11.60 3.91
C SER A 19 19.78 12.44 3.65
N THR A 20 19.66 12.93 2.42
CA THR A 20 18.46 13.64 1.97
C THR A 20 17.33 12.62 1.90
N PHE A 21 16.29 12.84 2.72
CA PHE A 21 15.05 12.09 2.60
C PHE A 21 14.43 12.40 1.23
N SER A 22 14.28 11.38 0.38
CA SER A 22 13.48 11.49 -0.83
C SER A 22 12.00 11.46 -0.43
N TYR A 23 11.36 12.62 -0.41
CA TYR A 23 9.92 12.71 -0.22
C TYR A 23 9.24 12.68 -1.59
N ALA A 24 8.23 11.82 -1.75
CA ALA A 24 7.24 12.04 -2.80
C ALA A 24 6.55 13.37 -2.51
N ASP A 25 6.46 14.23 -3.52
CA ASP A 25 5.93 15.58 -3.33
C ASP A 25 4.41 15.56 -3.22
N ILE A 26 3.73 14.63 -3.90
CA ILE A 26 2.27 14.41 -3.84
C ILE A 26 1.93 13.42 -2.73
N ILE A 27 1.14 13.89 -1.77
CA ILE A 27 0.57 13.08 -0.69
C ILE A 27 -0.90 12.79 -0.97
N ILE A 28 -1.29 11.53 -0.82
CA ILE A 28 -2.69 11.10 -0.82
C ILE A 28 -3.22 11.16 0.63
N SER A 29 -4.37 11.79 0.84
CA SER A 29 -4.98 11.93 2.17
C SER A 29 -5.65 10.63 2.62
N GLY A 30 -4.83 9.68 3.07
CA GLY A 30 -5.23 8.35 3.52
C GLY A 30 -4.41 7.24 2.86
N THR A 31 -4.42 6.05 3.47
CA THR A 31 -3.66 4.88 2.98
C THR A 31 -4.53 3.87 2.23
N ARG A 32 -5.85 4.09 2.21
CA ARG A 32 -6.85 3.29 1.50
C ARG A 32 -8.13 4.09 1.30
N ILE A 33 -8.95 3.65 0.35
CA ILE A 33 -10.26 4.24 0.06
C ILE A 33 -11.31 3.15 0.24
N VAL A 34 -12.40 3.48 0.94
CA VAL A 34 -13.60 2.64 1.02
C VAL A 34 -14.71 3.33 0.23
N TYR A 35 -15.23 2.65 -0.77
CA TYR A 35 -16.38 3.05 -1.57
C TYR A 35 -17.57 2.19 -1.15
N ASP A 36 -18.49 2.76 -0.36
CA ASP A 36 -19.75 2.10 -0.03
C ASP A 36 -20.70 2.14 -1.24
N GLU A 37 -21.35 1.02 -1.57
CA GLU A 37 -22.26 0.87 -2.72
C GLU A 37 -23.40 1.91 -2.74
N ASN A 38 -23.86 2.37 -1.58
CA ASN A 38 -24.92 3.37 -1.47
C ASN A 38 -24.45 4.81 -1.74
N LYS A 39 -23.15 5.03 -2.02
CA LYS A 39 -22.60 6.34 -2.34
C LYS A 39 -22.50 6.53 -3.84
N LYS A 40 -22.82 7.75 -4.27
CA LYS A 40 -22.65 8.19 -5.66
C LYS A 40 -21.18 8.40 -6.02
N ASP A 41 -20.40 8.87 -5.05
CA ASP A 41 -18.97 9.13 -5.18
C ASP A 41 -18.27 9.09 -3.82
N VAL A 42 -16.95 8.90 -3.86
CA VAL A 42 -16.03 9.10 -2.73
C VAL A 42 -14.96 10.11 -3.14
N SER A 43 -14.55 10.98 -2.23
CA SER A 43 -13.58 12.04 -2.51
C SER A 43 -12.26 11.78 -1.77
N ILE A 44 -11.15 11.80 -2.49
CA ILE A 44 -9.80 11.71 -1.94
C ILE A 44 -9.04 13.00 -2.23
N ARG A 45 -8.27 13.51 -1.26
CA ARG A 45 -7.48 14.74 -1.44
C ARG A 45 -6.03 14.41 -1.73
N LEU A 46 -5.51 14.97 -2.80
CA LEU A 46 -4.09 14.99 -3.16
C LEU A 46 -3.50 16.34 -2.73
N GLU A 47 -2.28 16.35 -2.22
CA GLU A 47 -1.60 17.58 -1.84
C GLU A 47 -0.14 17.56 -2.28
N ASN A 48 0.28 18.60 -3.01
CA ASN A 48 1.67 18.82 -3.35
C ASN A 48 2.37 19.51 -2.16
N LYS A 49 3.09 18.73 -1.35
CA LYS A 49 3.97 19.23 -0.29
C LYS A 49 5.35 19.64 -0.81
N GLY A 50 5.64 19.46 -2.08
CA GLY A 50 6.86 19.93 -2.73
C GLY A 50 6.96 21.45 -2.86
N THR A 51 8.06 21.89 -3.46
CA THR A 51 8.37 23.31 -3.73
C THR A 51 8.20 23.70 -5.20
N ARG A 52 7.86 22.74 -6.07
CA ARG A 52 7.68 22.92 -7.51
C ARG A 52 6.33 22.39 -7.99
N PRO A 53 5.77 22.93 -9.08
CA PRO A 53 4.54 22.41 -9.66
C PRO A 53 4.78 20.99 -10.22
N LEU A 54 3.76 20.15 -10.18
CA LEU A 54 3.81 18.77 -10.67
C LEU A 54 2.64 18.49 -11.60
N LEU A 55 2.87 17.68 -12.61
CA LEU A 55 1.79 17.00 -13.31
C LEU A 55 1.42 15.74 -12.52
N VAL A 56 0.14 15.57 -12.25
CA VAL A 56 -0.40 14.46 -11.50
C VAL A 56 -1.34 13.69 -12.41
N GLN A 57 -1.00 12.43 -12.65
CA GLN A 57 -1.86 11.47 -13.33
C GLN A 57 -2.51 10.55 -12.30
N ASN A 58 -3.81 10.29 -12.42
CA ASN A 58 -4.53 9.38 -11.53
C ASN A 58 -5.45 8.44 -12.30
N TRP A 59 -5.50 7.17 -11.88
CA TRP A 59 -6.34 6.13 -12.49
C TRP A 59 -6.62 5.00 -11.50
N ILE A 60 -7.60 4.16 -11.84
CA ILE A 60 -7.98 3.00 -11.03
C ILE A 60 -7.73 1.72 -11.83
N ASP A 61 -7.11 0.73 -11.20
CA ASP A 61 -6.83 -0.57 -11.81
C ASP A 61 -7.23 -1.78 -10.98
N LEU A 62 -7.04 -2.97 -11.57
CA LEU A 62 -7.41 -4.28 -11.03
C LEU A 62 -6.31 -4.94 -10.17
N GLY A 63 -5.17 -4.27 -9.97
CA GLY A 63 -4.08 -4.76 -9.13
C GLY A 63 -2.88 -5.38 -9.83
N ASN A 64 -2.82 -5.34 -11.17
CA ASN A 64 -1.59 -5.66 -11.90
C ASN A 64 -0.78 -4.38 -12.12
N ASP A 65 0.45 -4.35 -11.60
CA ASP A 65 1.34 -3.19 -11.68
C ASP A 65 1.82 -2.90 -13.11
N ASN A 66 1.85 -3.91 -13.96
CA ASN A 66 2.41 -3.86 -15.30
C ASN A 66 1.38 -3.55 -16.41
N ASP A 67 0.10 -3.44 -16.07
CA ASP A 67 -0.93 -3.11 -17.06
C ASP A 67 -0.76 -1.67 -17.56
N ASP A 68 -0.86 -1.47 -18.88
CA ASP A 68 -0.92 -0.15 -19.48
C ASP A 68 -2.18 0.58 -18.98
N PRO A 69 -2.07 1.76 -18.32
CA PRO A 69 -3.22 2.53 -17.85
C PRO A 69 -4.33 2.73 -18.88
N GLY A 70 -3.99 2.84 -20.18
CA GLY A 70 -4.97 3.00 -21.25
C GLY A 70 -5.82 1.76 -21.56
N SER A 71 -5.38 0.57 -21.13
CA SER A 71 -6.03 -0.72 -21.41
C SER A 71 -6.92 -1.22 -20.27
N ILE A 72 -6.87 -0.56 -19.11
CA ILE A 72 -7.47 -1.01 -17.86
C ILE A 72 -8.99 -0.82 -17.89
N LYS A 73 -9.73 -1.90 -17.55
CA LYS A 73 -11.20 -1.93 -17.54
C LYS A 73 -11.76 -2.02 -16.12
N ALA A 74 -11.29 -1.16 -15.22
CA ALA A 74 -11.90 -1.01 -13.91
C ALA A 74 -13.26 -0.29 -14.05
N PRO A 75 -14.32 -0.71 -13.34
CA PRO A 75 -15.63 -0.06 -13.44
C PRO A 75 -15.71 1.22 -12.60
N PHE A 76 -14.64 2.00 -12.56
CA PHE A 76 -14.56 3.26 -11.83
C PHE A 76 -13.96 4.34 -12.70
N VAL A 77 -14.38 5.58 -12.46
CA VAL A 77 -13.79 6.78 -13.04
C VAL A 77 -13.38 7.74 -11.95
N SER A 78 -12.31 8.49 -12.19
CA SER A 78 -11.84 9.57 -11.32
C SER A 78 -12.01 10.94 -11.99
N THR A 79 -12.31 11.98 -11.21
CA THR A 79 -12.58 13.35 -11.67
C THR A 79 -11.97 14.35 -10.68
N PRO A 80 -11.27 15.44 -11.09
CA PRO A 80 -11.13 16.01 -12.44
C PRO A 80 -10.26 15.13 -13.36
N PRO A 81 -10.03 15.49 -14.64
CA PRO A 81 -9.42 14.61 -15.63
C PRO A 81 -8.17 13.88 -15.11
N PRO A 82 -7.88 12.68 -15.63
CA PRO A 82 -6.78 11.84 -15.14
C PRO A 82 -5.48 12.60 -15.01
N VAL A 83 -5.21 13.58 -15.89
CA VAL A 83 -4.03 14.43 -15.85
C VAL A 83 -4.40 15.84 -15.37
N SER A 84 -3.69 16.33 -14.37
CA SER A 84 -3.90 17.66 -13.77
C SER A 84 -2.59 18.27 -13.30
N ARG A 85 -2.49 19.60 -13.29
CA ARG A 85 -1.33 20.31 -12.75
C ARG A 85 -1.62 20.74 -11.31
N VAL A 86 -0.74 20.38 -10.37
CA VAL A 86 -0.86 20.75 -8.96
C VAL A 86 0.31 21.64 -8.57
N GLU A 87 0.00 22.90 -8.23
CA GLU A 87 0.97 23.90 -7.81
C GLU A 87 1.60 23.58 -6.44
N PRO A 88 2.80 24.11 -6.13
CA PRO A 88 3.45 23.90 -4.84
C PRO A 88 2.53 24.27 -3.67
N LYS A 89 2.52 23.46 -2.62
CA LYS A 89 1.71 23.67 -1.40
C LYS A 89 0.20 23.81 -1.67
N ARG A 90 -0.27 23.37 -2.84
CA ARG A 90 -1.69 23.29 -3.18
C ARG A 90 -2.14 21.84 -3.18
N GLY A 91 -3.45 21.65 -3.09
CA GLY A 91 -4.08 20.35 -3.19
C GLY A 91 -5.20 20.32 -4.21
N GLN A 92 -5.57 19.11 -4.58
CA GLN A 92 -6.65 18.82 -5.51
C GLN A 92 -7.50 17.70 -4.93
N SER A 93 -8.81 17.85 -5.01
CA SER A 93 -9.72 16.76 -4.65
C SER A 93 -10.06 15.94 -5.90
N VAL A 94 -9.93 14.63 -5.78
CA VAL A 94 -10.31 13.65 -6.80
C VAL A 94 -11.55 12.92 -6.31
N LYS A 95 -12.63 13.00 -7.06
CA LYS A 95 -13.84 12.21 -6.87
C LYS A 95 -13.73 10.91 -7.64
N ILE A 96 -14.12 9.82 -7.02
CA ILE A 96 -14.15 8.48 -7.60
C ILE A 96 -15.61 8.03 -7.67
N MET A 97 -16.03 7.54 -8.82
CA MET A 97 -17.40 7.11 -9.09
C MET A 97 -17.43 5.71 -9.69
N TYR A 98 -18.28 4.84 -9.16
CA TYR A 98 -18.56 3.54 -9.77
C TYR A 98 -19.41 3.73 -11.03
N THR A 99 -18.94 3.22 -12.18
CA THR A 99 -19.58 3.41 -13.48
C THR A 99 -20.63 2.37 -13.80
N GLN A 100 -20.69 1.27 -13.04
CA GLN A 100 -21.54 0.12 -13.32
C GLN A 100 -21.25 -0.55 -14.69
N ALA A 101 -20.11 -0.25 -15.32
CA ALA A 101 -19.72 -0.87 -16.59
C ALA A 101 -19.54 -2.40 -16.48
N SER A 102 -19.21 -2.89 -15.28
CA SER A 102 -19.28 -4.30 -14.91
C SER A 102 -19.92 -4.45 -13.54
N ALA A 103 -20.80 -5.43 -13.40
CA ALA A 103 -21.44 -5.74 -12.13
C ALA A 103 -20.42 -6.31 -11.14
N LEU A 104 -20.43 -5.80 -9.92
CA LEU A 104 -19.59 -6.30 -8.82
C LEU A 104 -20.39 -7.26 -7.93
N PRO A 105 -19.72 -8.24 -7.29
CA PRO A 105 -20.34 -9.11 -6.30
C PRO A 105 -21.04 -8.31 -5.19
N LYS A 106 -22.21 -8.80 -4.76
CA LYS A 106 -23.00 -8.19 -3.68
C LYS A 106 -22.82 -8.90 -2.34
N ASP A 107 -22.22 -10.08 -2.35
CA ASP A 107 -22.01 -10.92 -1.17
C ASP A 107 -20.66 -10.66 -0.47
N ARG A 108 -19.75 -9.91 -1.10
CA ARG A 108 -18.39 -9.65 -0.61
C ARG A 108 -17.81 -8.34 -1.14
N GLU A 109 -16.79 -7.83 -0.48
CA GLU A 109 -16.00 -6.72 -1.01
C GLU A 109 -15.28 -7.09 -2.31
N SER A 110 -15.02 -6.07 -3.13
CA SER A 110 -14.08 -6.13 -4.25
C SER A 110 -12.94 -5.14 -4.03
N VAL A 111 -11.71 -5.50 -4.43
CA VAL A 111 -10.53 -4.63 -4.28
C VAL A 111 -10.02 -4.17 -5.63
N PHE A 112 -9.68 -2.90 -5.69
CA PHE A 112 -9.06 -2.17 -6.80
C PHE A 112 -7.88 -1.37 -6.25
N TRP A 113 -7.19 -0.67 -7.12
CA TRP A 113 -6.11 0.23 -6.70
C TRP A 113 -6.25 1.59 -7.32
N PHE A 114 -6.16 2.62 -6.47
CA PHE A 114 -6.06 4.00 -6.89
C PHE A 114 -4.59 4.38 -7.01
N ASN A 115 -4.23 4.85 -8.20
CA ASN A 115 -2.87 5.20 -8.58
C ASN A 115 -2.74 6.70 -8.70
N VAL A 116 -1.60 7.22 -8.23
CA VAL A 116 -1.19 8.61 -8.43
C VAL A 116 0.25 8.60 -8.90
N LEU A 117 0.47 9.05 -10.14
CA LEU A 117 1.79 9.25 -10.73
C LEU A 117 2.09 10.75 -10.75
N GLU A 118 3.14 11.14 -10.04
CA GLU A 118 3.68 12.50 -10.11
C GLU A 118 4.81 12.57 -11.14
N VAL A 119 4.74 13.58 -11.99
CA VAL A 119 5.73 13.84 -13.05
C VAL A 119 6.28 15.24 -12.86
N PRO A 120 7.60 15.39 -12.58
CA PRO A 120 8.21 16.70 -12.44
C PRO A 120 8.23 17.45 -13.77
N PRO A 121 8.30 18.79 -13.74
CA PRO A 121 8.51 19.58 -14.94
C PRO A 121 9.86 19.19 -15.56
N LYS A 122 9.95 19.28 -16.89
CA LYS A 122 11.22 19.06 -17.58
C LYS A 122 12.28 19.99 -17.00
N ALA A 123 13.45 19.44 -16.71
CA ALA A 123 14.64 20.20 -16.36
C ALA A 123 14.95 21.23 -17.45
N ASP A 124 15.37 22.41 -17.01
CA ASP A 124 15.75 23.51 -17.89
C ASP A 124 17.13 23.23 -18.48
N THR A 125 17.15 22.61 -19.67
CA THR A 125 18.38 22.19 -20.35
C THR A 125 19.28 23.37 -20.74
N SER A 126 18.77 24.61 -20.73
CA SER A 126 19.56 25.81 -21.00
C SER A 126 20.48 26.20 -19.83
N LYS A 127 20.20 25.72 -18.62
CA LYS A 127 21.02 25.93 -17.42
C LYS A 127 21.97 24.76 -17.13
N GLU A 128 21.90 23.72 -17.95
CA GLU A 128 22.53 22.41 -17.70
C GLU A 128 23.15 21.83 -18.98
N GLU A 129 23.73 22.69 -19.84
CA GLU A 129 24.55 22.23 -20.97
C GLU A 129 25.66 21.27 -20.47
N ASN A 130 25.76 20.11 -21.11
CA ASN A 130 26.70 19.02 -20.83
C ASN A 130 26.47 18.18 -19.54
N LYS A 131 25.26 18.14 -18.98
CA LYS A 131 24.92 17.19 -17.92
C LYS A 131 23.98 16.08 -18.41
N SER A 132 24.30 14.83 -18.09
CA SER A 132 23.35 13.71 -18.22
C SER A 132 22.28 13.87 -17.14
N LEU A 133 21.05 14.14 -17.55
CA LEU A 133 19.94 14.39 -16.63
C LEU A 133 19.06 13.15 -16.50
N LEU A 134 18.91 12.67 -15.26
CA LEU A 134 17.95 11.64 -14.91
C LEU A 134 16.73 12.32 -14.27
N GLN A 135 15.55 12.13 -14.88
CA GLN A 135 14.28 12.56 -14.31
C GLN A 135 13.55 11.34 -13.75
N LEU A 136 13.11 11.46 -12.51
CA LEU A 136 12.35 10.43 -11.81
C LEU A 136 10.89 10.86 -11.69
N ALA A 137 9.99 9.93 -11.95
CA ALA A 137 8.56 10.04 -11.67
C ALA A 137 8.19 8.97 -10.65
N PHE A 138 7.31 9.31 -9.70
CA PHE A 138 6.94 8.41 -8.62
C PHE A 138 5.47 8.03 -8.74
N ARG A 139 5.19 6.71 -8.67
CA ARG A 139 3.83 6.17 -8.62
C ARG A 139 3.53 5.69 -7.20
N THR A 140 2.57 6.33 -6.55
CA THR A 140 2.00 5.85 -5.29
C THR A 140 0.68 5.14 -5.58
N ARG A 141 0.46 4.00 -4.93
CA ARG A 141 -0.76 3.20 -5.06
C ARG A 141 -1.37 2.94 -3.69
N ILE A 142 -2.68 3.09 -3.60
CA ILE A 142 -3.45 2.69 -2.41
C ILE A 142 -4.64 1.81 -2.80
N LYS A 143 -5.05 0.93 -1.90
CA LYS A 143 -6.18 0.03 -2.14
C LYS A 143 -7.50 0.81 -2.13
N LEU A 144 -8.38 0.49 -3.07
CA LEU A 144 -9.76 0.95 -3.16
C LEU A 144 -10.69 -0.25 -2.95
N PHE A 145 -11.44 -0.26 -1.86
CA PHE A 145 -12.39 -1.32 -1.54
C PHE A 145 -13.80 -0.88 -1.93
N TYR A 146 -14.44 -1.63 -2.83
CA TYR A 146 -15.87 -1.54 -3.06
C TYR A 146 -16.60 -2.41 -2.04
N ARG A 147 -17.49 -1.80 -1.27
CA ARG A 147 -18.23 -2.45 -0.19
C ARG A 147 -19.73 -2.47 -0.48
N PRO A 148 -20.31 -3.63 -0.83
CA PRO A 148 -21.75 -3.80 -0.94
C PRO A 148 -22.49 -3.44 0.35
N THR A 149 -23.74 -3.02 0.21
CA THR A 149 -24.64 -2.82 1.35
C THR A 149 -25.09 -4.17 1.94
N GLY A 150 -25.26 -4.22 3.26
CA GLY A 150 -25.85 -5.39 3.93
C GLY A 150 -24.92 -6.59 4.14
N LEU A 151 -23.59 -6.42 3.98
CA LEU A 151 -22.63 -7.46 4.36
C LEU A 151 -22.74 -7.82 5.85
N LYS A 152 -22.59 -9.11 6.16
CA LYS A 152 -22.66 -9.61 7.54
C LYS A 152 -21.40 -9.24 8.32
N GLY A 153 -21.58 -8.84 9.59
CA GLY A 153 -20.48 -8.51 10.49
C GLY A 153 -19.90 -7.11 10.25
N GLN A 154 -18.79 -6.80 10.92
CA GLN A 154 -18.12 -5.50 10.84
C GLN A 154 -16.70 -5.66 10.27
N PRO A 155 -16.23 -4.76 9.39
CA PRO A 155 -14.91 -4.85 8.78
C PRO A 155 -13.77 -4.82 9.82
N ALA A 156 -13.93 -4.02 10.88
CA ALA A 156 -12.95 -3.92 11.97
C ALA A 156 -12.77 -5.24 12.76
N GLU A 157 -13.77 -6.13 12.74
CA GLU A 157 -13.72 -7.42 13.43
C GLU A 157 -13.27 -8.57 12.52
N ALA A 158 -13.12 -8.33 11.20
CA ALA A 158 -12.77 -9.37 10.24
C ALA A 158 -11.40 -10.00 10.52
N ALA A 159 -10.42 -9.19 10.92
CA ALA A 159 -9.07 -9.65 11.23
C ALA A 159 -9.06 -10.67 12.39
N LYS A 160 -9.85 -10.43 13.44
CA LYS A 160 -9.96 -11.31 14.61
C LYS A 160 -10.68 -12.62 14.30
N GLN A 161 -11.48 -12.66 13.24
CA GLN A 161 -12.22 -13.85 12.80
C GLN A 161 -11.40 -14.75 11.88
N LEU A 162 -10.19 -14.34 11.50
CA LEU A 162 -9.29 -15.19 10.73
C LEU A 162 -8.92 -16.43 11.54
N LYS A 163 -9.06 -17.59 10.92
CA LYS A 163 -8.56 -18.83 11.47
C LYS A 163 -7.16 -19.08 10.94
N TRP A 164 -6.23 -19.28 11.85
CA TRP A 164 -4.82 -19.47 11.52
C TRP A 164 -4.40 -20.92 11.73
N GLN A 165 -3.51 -21.40 10.87
CA GLN A 165 -2.86 -22.70 10.97
C GLN A 165 -1.41 -22.56 10.54
N ILE A 166 -0.50 -23.25 11.23
CA ILE A 166 0.89 -23.40 10.79
C ILE A 166 1.02 -24.72 10.01
N ALA A 167 1.69 -24.67 8.86
CA ALA A 167 1.94 -25.82 8.00
C ALA A 167 3.40 -25.82 7.50
N SER A 168 3.86 -26.98 7.02
CA SER A 168 5.12 -27.09 6.30
C SER A 168 4.84 -27.17 4.80
N GLU A 169 5.45 -26.29 4.01
CA GLU A 169 5.39 -26.34 2.54
C GLU A 169 6.82 -26.17 1.99
N GLN A 170 7.26 -27.09 1.14
CA GLN A 170 8.58 -27.04 0.50
C GLN A 170 9.74 -26.85 1.49
N GLY A 171 9.64 -27.41 2.70
CA GLY A 171 10.65 -27.30 3.76
C GLY A 171 10.60 -26.02 4.59
N HIS A 172 9.70 -25.09 4.28
CA HIS A 172 9.49 -23.84 5.01
C HIS A 172 8.22 -23.90 5.86
N ALA A 173 8.22 -23.16 6.97
CA ALA A 173 7.01 -22.92 7.74
C ALA A 173 6.13 -21.89 7.02
N VAL A 174 4.83 -22.15 6.94
CA VAL A 174 3.83 -21.31 6.29
C VAL A 174 2.64 -21.13 7.21
N LEU A 175 2.24 -19.87 7.41
CA LEU A 175 1.01 -19.52 8.12
C LEU A 175 -0.14 -19.41 7.12
N ARG A 176 -1.15 -20.26 7.29
CA ARG A 176 -2.38 -20.25 6.49
C ARG A 176 -3.46 -19.48 7.24
N ALA A 177 -3.96 -18.42 6.63
CA ALA A 177 -5.11 -17.65 7.10
C ALA A 177 -6.35 -18.06 6.31
N ASP A 178 -7.43 -18.41 7.01
CA ASP A 178 -8.75 -18.69 6.45
C ASP A 178 -9.71 -17.56 6.83
N ASN A 179 -10.17 -16.83 5.81
CA ASN A 179 -11.09 -15.71 5.96
C ASN A 179 -12.51 -16.13 5.59
N SER A 180 -13.33 -16.37 6.61
CA SER A 180 -14.75 -16.69 6.44
C SER A 180 -15.67 -15.45 6.34
N THR A 181 -15.09 -14.25 6.33
CA THR A 181 -15.85 -12.98 6.33
C THR A 181 -15.98 -12.40 4.92
N PRO A 182 -16.95 -11.50 4.68
CA PRO A 182 -17.11 -10.84 3.38
C PRO A 182 -16.14 -9.66 3.16
N TYR A 183 -15.17 -9.44 4.06
CA TYR A 183 -14.25 -8.29 4.05
C TYR A 183 -12.81 -8.71 3.76
N PHE A 184 -12.04 -7.85 3.09
CA PHE A 184 -10.59 -8.04 2.96
C PHE A 184 -9.88 -7.72 4.28
N VAL A 185 -8.92 -8.55 4.68
CA VAL A 185 -8.03 -8.26 5.81
C VAL A 185 -6.64 -7.95 5.28
N SER A 186 -6.16 -6.73 5.50
CA SER A 186 -4.79 -6.31 5.14
C SER A 186 -3.91 -6.23 6.37
N PHE A 187 -2.64 -6.60 6.24
CA PHE A 187 -1.67 -6.54 7.32
C PHE A 187 -0.64 -5.44 7.07
N ASN A 188 -0.25 -4.74 8.12
CA ASN A 188 0.91 -3.85 8.14
C ASN A 188 2.19 -4.66 8.33
N ASP A 189 2.16 -5.53 9.34
CA ASP A 189 3.23 -6.46 9.67
C ASP A 189 2.66 -7.68 10.42
N ALA A 190 3.45 -8.74 10.42
CA ALA A 190 3.18 -9.93 11.20
C ALA A 190 4.50 -10.58 11.63
N THR A 191 4.46 -11.22 12.78
CA THR A 191 5.62 -11.87 13.36
C THR A 191 5.22 -13.18 14.03
N TYR A 192 6.01 -14.22 13.79
CA TYR A 192 5.85 -15.51 14.43
C TYR A 192 6.98 -15.74 15.44
N THR A 193 6.64 -16.18 16.65
CA THR A 193 7.62 -16.54 17.68
C THR A 193 7.54 -18.04 17.93
N ALA A 194 8.64 -18.77 17.69
CA ALA A 194 8.74 -20.21 17.92
C ALA A 194 10.11 -20.55 18.53
N GLY A 195 10.14 -21.45 19.52
CA GLY A 195 11.39 -21.86 20.17
C GLY A 195 12.21 -20.71 20.77
N GLY A 196 11.55 -19.63 21.23
CA GLY A 196 12.21 -18.43 21.77
C GLY A 196 12.83 -17.49 20.72
N LYS A 197 12.65 -17.76 19.43
CA LYS A 197 13.12 -16.92 18.33
C LYS A 197 11.94 -16.24 17.63
N ARG A 198 12.18 -15.01 17.17
CA ARG A 198 11.21 -14.18 16.46
C ARG A 198 11.51 -14.21 14.96
N TYR A 199 10.48 -14.41 14.14
CA TYR A 199 10.56 -14.57 12.69
C TYR A 199 9.57 -13.65 11.98
N ASP A 200 10.06 -12.91 10.98
CA ASP A 200 9.20 -12.05 10.17
C ASP A 200 8.30 -12.88 9.24
N VAL A 201 7.05 -12.45 9.13
CA VAL A 201 6.04 -13.06 8.25
C VAL A 201 5.65 -12.03 7.21
N GLU A 202 5.79 -12.38 5.92
CA GLU A 202 5.40 -11.50 4.81
C GLU A 202 3.88 -11.54 4.58
N ALA A 203 3.12 -11.12 5.59
CA ALA A 203 1.68 -11.05 5.52
C ALA A 203 1.24 -9.83 4.69
N THR A 204 0.38 -10.05 3.69
CA THR A 204 -0.06 -8.98 2.78
C THR A 204 -1.55 -8.70 2.93
N MET A 205 -2.40 -9.57 2.37
CA MET A 205 -3.85 -9.43 2.40
C MET A 205 -4.53 -10.78 2.20
N VAL A 206 -5.66 -10.98 2.87
CA VAL A 206 -6.55 -12.14 2.68
C VAL A 206 -7.87 -11.65 2.09
N ALA A 207 -8.29 -12.26 0.98
CA ALA A 207 -9.55 -11.91 0.32
C ALA A 207 -10.77 -12.48 1.07
N PRO A 208 -11.98 -11.94 0.81
CA PRO A 208 -13.21 -12.48 1.36
C PRO A 208 -13.45 -13.93 0.95
N PHE A 209 -13.88 -14.76 1.90
CA PHE A 209 -14.19 -16.18 1.68
C PHE A 209 -13.06 -16.96 0.99
N SER A 210 -11.81 -16.64 1.34
CA SER A 210 -10.62 -17.25 0.75
C SER A 210 -9.60 -17.65 1.79
N LYS A 211 -8.60 -18.40 1.33
CA LYS A 211 -7.41 -18.73 2.11
C LYS A 211 -6.19 -18.07 1.51
N SER A 212 -5.25 -17.67 2.35
CA SER A 212 -3.95 -17.14 1.94
C SER A 212 -2.84 -17.76 2.78
N SER A 213 -1.69 -17.98 2.14
CA SER A 213 -0.50 -18.57 2.76
C SER A 213 0.60 -17.51 2.84
N PHE A 214 1.23 -17.38 4.01
CA PHE A 214 2.33 -16.46 4.24
C PHE A 214 3.55 -17.22 4.76
N THR A 215 4.65 -17.14 4.03
CA THR A 215 5.91 -17.80 4.40
C THR A 215 6.49 -17.14 5.65
N VAL A 216 6.92 -17.96 6.60
CA VAL A 216 7.67 -17.51 7.77
C VAL A 216 9.17 -17.56 7.43
N LYS A 217 9.79 -16.40 7.28
CA LYS A 217 11.18 -16.31 6.82
C LYS A 217 12.13 -16.91 7.86
N GLY A 218 12.98 -17.83 7.43
CA GLY A 218 14.04 -18.41 8.27
C GLY A 218 13.58 -19.48 9.26
N LEU A 219 12.31 -19.90 9.23
CA LEU A 219 11.82 -21.03 10.02
C LEU A 219 11.64 -22.28 9.14
N SER A 220 12.37 -23.33 9.48
CA SER A 220 12.28 -24.63 8.81
C SER A 220 11.13 -25.45 9.40
N GLY A 221 10.11 -25.71 8.60
CA GLY A 221 8.95 -26.52 8.97
C GLY A 221 8.05 -25.92 10.07
N ALA A 222 6.83 -26.43 10.13
CA ALA A 222 5.87 -26.06 11.16
C ALA A 222 6.37 -26.45 12.55
N SER A 223 6.29 -25.50 13.48
CA SER A 223 6.53 -25.68 14.90
C SER A 223 5.53 -24.83 15.67
N ALA A 224 5.13 -25.30 16.86
CA ALA A 224 4.22 -24.57 17.73
C ALA A 224 4.83 -23.21 18.14
N GLY A 225 3.99 -22.20 18.24
CA GLY A 225 4.43 -20.83 18.43
C GLY A 225 3.31 -19.83 18.61
N LYS A 226 3.66 -18.56 18.57
CA LYS A 226 2.74 -17.44 18.73
C LYS A 226 2.84 -16.52 17.53
N LEU A 227 1.73 -16.32 16.84
CA LEU A 227 1.57 -15.28 15.83
C LEU A 227 1.10 -14.00 16.51
N GLU A 228 1.75 -12.89 16.16
CA GLU A 228 1.36 -11.52 16.50
C GLU A 228 1.27 -10.76 15.17
N TYR A 229 0.20 -10.00 14.96
CA TYR A 229 0.01 -9.25 13.73
C TYR A 229 -0.66 -7.90 13.98
N HIS A 230 -0.41 -6.96 13.08
CA HIS A 230 -1.11 -5.68 13.00
C HIS A 230 -1.90 -5.63 11.70
N ALA A 231 -3.21 -5.82 11.79
CA ALA A 231 -4.10 -5.61 10.66
C ALA A 231 -4.41 -4.11 10.49
N ILE A 232 -4.85 -3.70 9.30
CA ILE A 232 -5.16 -2.30 8.99
C ILE A 232 -6.67 -2.14 8.89
N ASN A 233 -7.24 -1.19 9.62
CA ASN A 233 -8.67 -0.84 9.56
C ASN A 233 -8.98 0.12 8.39
N ASP A 234 -10.25 0.49 8.21
CA ASP A 234 -10.70 1.36 7.11
C ASP A 234 -10.07 2.76 7.11
N PHE A 235 -9.66 3.25 8.29
CA PHE A 235 -9.04 4.56 8.47
C PHE A 235 -7.50 4.52 8.41
N GLY A 236 -6.91 3.36 8.13
CA GLY A 236 -5.46 3.17 8.12
C GLY A 236 -4.83 2.95 9.51
N GLY A 237 -5.65 2.85 10.57
CA GLY A 237 -5.20 2.53 11.92
C GLY A 237 -4.93 1.03 12.11
N LEU A 238 -4.09 0.70 13.09
CA LEU A 238 -3.73 -0.68 13.38
C LEU A 238 -4.78 -1.37 14.27
N ILE A 239 -5.02 -2.64 13.98
CA ILE A 239 -5.77 -3.59 14.81
C ILE A 239 -4.79 -4.68 15.21
N GLU A 240 -4.45 -4.72 16.49
CA GLU A 240 -3.60 -5.76 17.07
C GLU A 240 -4.36 -7.09 17.15
N GLY A 241 -3.66 -8.18 16.82
CA GLY A 241 -4.15 -9.53 17.02
C GLY A 241 -3.04 -10.49 17.37
N SER A 242 -3.39 -11.54 18.11
CA SER A 242 -2.45 -12.59 18.46
C SER A 242 -3.13 -13.95 18.59
N VAL A 243 -2.44 -15.00 18.14
CA VAL A 243 -2.92 -16.38 18.13
C VAL A 243 -1.77 -17.32 18.48
N SER A 244 -2.00 -18.26 19.40
CA SER A 244 -1.09 -19.39 19.65
C SER A 244 -1.45 -20.55 18.73
N LEU A 245 -0.44 -21.13 18.07
CA LEU A 245 -0.55 -22.17 17.04
C LEU A 245 0.33 -23.39 17.38
#